data_AF-A0A6L8VDN2-F1
#
_entry.id   AF-A0A6L8VDN2-F1
#
_cell.length_a   1.000
_cell.length_b   1.000
_cell.length_c   1.000
_cell.angle_alpha   90.00
_cell.angle_beta   90.00
_cell.angle_gamma   90.00
#
_symmetry.space_group_name_H-M   'P 1'
#
loop_
_entity.id
_entity.type
_entity.pdbx_description
1 polymer ?
#
loop_
_entity_poly.entity_id
_entity_poly.type
_entity_poly.pdbx_seq_one_letter_code
_entity_poly.pdbx_strand_id
1 'polypeptide(L)'
;MKDKVKGLIVGLTIGSLISGTAAFAASSQIEVAFRSIKYMFDGVEKVPADGKGFVYEGSTYVPLRFVSEALGKKVEWDEENETIWIGSNPNKVVATYKGGTVTKGEFDTFFALQAIFNTNHAASKDSPEYQKSVASQLIQYRILYGKSSEADQKAAKDAASAQIATWKTQNGEAKFLEDLKNFKVTETELQYYLVGRLTAENYIKSSISDAQLKAKYDDNLKQDKDAYTIASVRHILIGLTSGDGSVKRTKEEALKLAKDVEEKLKNGEDFAKLAKELTDDPGSKETGGLYADAEVGSWVPEFKKAAIEQPIGAVGDPVETQFGYHVIKVESRSVKSFDSVKDSLRGSLEQAQYQQFVEKELPGLIEKIDLSE
;
A
#
# COMPACT_ATOMS: atom_id res chain seq x y z
N MET A 1 -2.11 -56.36 -30.41
CA MET A 1 -2.93 -55.57 -29.46
C MET A 1 -2.80 -54.11 -29.85
N LYS A 2 -3.79 -53.59 -30.58
CA LYS A 2 -3.95 -52.19 -30.98
C LYS A 2 -5.42 -51.85 -30.73
N ASP A 3 -5.68 -50.77 -30.01
CA ASP A 3 -6.98 -50.13 -29.75
C ASP A 3 -6.62 -48.76 -29.11
N LYS A 4 -7.23 -47.60 -29.36
CA LYS A 4 -8.41 -47.21 -30.13
C LYS A 4 -8.32 -45.72 -30.44
N VAL A 5 -8.51 -45.34 -31.70
CA VAL A 5 -8.85 -43.99 -32.14
C VAL A 5 -10.37 -43.94 -32.25
N LYS A 6 -11.03 -43.03 -31.51
CA LYS A 6 -12.45 -42.70 -31.72
C LYS A 6 -12.50 -41.37 -32.48
N GLY A 7 -12.64 -41.45 -33.80
CA GLY A 7 -13.05 -40.32 -34.64
C GLY A 7 -14.57 -40.25 -34.68
N LEU A 8 -15.13 -39.08 -34.37
CA LEU A 8 -16.55 -38.78 -34.51
C LEU A 8 -16.80 -38.37 -35.98
N ILE A 9 -17.38 -39.28 -36.76
CA ILE A 9 -17.95 -38.98 -38.09
C ILE A 9 -19.43 -38.71 -37.86
N VAL A 10 -19.88 -37.47 -38.03
CA VAL A 10 -21.30 -37.14 -38.14
C VAL A 10 -21.62 -36.96 -39.62
N GLY A 11 -22.18 -38.02 -40.20
CA GLY A 11 -22.77 -38.00 -41.53
C GLY A 11 -24.20 -37.47 -41.47
N LEU A 12 -24.53 -36.52 -42.34
CA LEU A 12 -25.90 -36.08 -42.61
C LEU A 12 -26.39 -36.82 -43.86
N THR A 13 -27.25 -37.81 -43.65
CA THR A 13 -27.89 -38.61 -44.70
C THR A 13 -29.10 -37.90 -45.29
N ILE A 14 -29.11 -37.79 -46.63
CA ILE A 14 -30.25 -37.34 -47.44
C ILE A 14 -31.22 -38.54 -47.57
N GLY A 15 -32.41 -38.44 -46.99
CA GLY A 15 -33.44 -39.47 -47.05
C GLY A 15 -34.45 -39.21 -48.19
N SER A 16 -34.56 -40.20 -49.09
CA SER A 16 -35.60 -40.30 -50.12
C SER A 16 -36.93 -40.83 -49.53
N LEU A 17 -38.03 -40.34 -50.10
CA LEU A 17 -39.44 -40.58 -49.77
C LEU A 17 -39.83 -42.06 -49.62
N ILE A 18 -40.38 -42.43 -48.45
CA ILE A 18 -41.39 -43.50 -48.31
C ILE A 18 -42.42 -43.04 -47.26
N SER A 19 -43.69 -43.10 -47.64
CA SER A 19 -44.86 -42.67 -46.90
C SER A 19 -45.14 -43.51 -45.65
N GLY A 20 -45.22 -42.85 -44.50
CA GLY A 20 -45.77 -43.38 -43.25
C GLY A 20 -45.87 -42.24 -42.24
N THR A 21 -47.08 -41.91 -41.82
CA THR A 21 -47.36 -40.78 -40.90
C THR A 21 -46.78 -41.06 -39.51
N ALA A 22 -45.60 -40.50 -39.24
CA ALA A 22 -45.13 -40.21 -37.90
C ALA A 22 -45.22 -38.69 -37.71
N ALA A 23 -45.85 -38.24 -36.62
CA ALA A 23 -45.85 -36.85 -36.23
C ALA A 23 -44.42 -36.47 -35.80
N PHE A 24 -43.62 -35.96 -36.73
CA PHE A 24 -42.35 -35.32 -36.43
C PHE A 24 -42.63 -33.90 -35.95
N ALA A 25 -42.03 -33.52 -34.81
CA ALA A 25 -41.90 -32.11 -34.45
C ALA A 25 -41.32 -31.39 -35.67
N ALA A 26 -41.99 -30.32 -36.12
CA ALA A 26 -41.54 -29.54 -37.25
C ALA A 26 -40.17 -28.92 -36.92
N SER A 27 -39.09 -29.63 -37.27
CA SER A 27 -37.77 -29.03 -37.31
C SER A 27 -37.79 -28.06 -38.48
N SER A 28 -37.80 -26.76 -38.20
CA SER A 28 -37.54 -25.75 -39.23
C SER A 28 -36.12 -25.96 -39.73
N GLN A 29 -35.98 -26.64 -40.87
CA GLN A 29 -34.69 -26.75 -41.55
C GLN A 29 -34.39 -25.39 -42.19
N ILE A 30 -33.25 -24.83 -41.82
CA ILE A 30 -32.76 -23.56 -42.36
C ILE A 30 -31.90 -23.89 -43.57
N GLU A 31 -32.32 -23.47 -44.75
CA GLU A 31 -31.49 -23.58 -45.96
C GLU A 31 -30.46 -22.46 -46.00
N VAL A 32 -29.18 -22.83 -46.02
CA VAL A 32 -28.06 -21.89 -46.09
C VAL A 32 -27.22 -22.13 -47.35
N ALA A 33 -26.67 -21.06 -47.92
CA ALA A 33 -25.79 -21.15 -49.07
C ALA A 33 -24.32 -20.99 -48.65
N PHE A 34 -23.51 -22.03 -48.88
CA PHE A 34 -22.06 -21.95 -48.72
C PHE A 34 -21.43 -21.40 -50.01
N ARG A 35 -20.81 -20.22 -49.92
CA ARG A 35 -20.07 -19.60 -51.02
C ARG A 35 -18.59 -19.50 -50.66
N SER A 36 -17.72 -19.43 -51.66
CA SER A 36 -16.30 -19.11 -51.45
C SER A 36 -16.17 -17.65 -51.02
N ILE A 37 -16.08 -17.43 -49.71
CA ILE A 37 -15.92 -16.10 -49.09
C ILE A 37 -14.44 -15.92 -48.77
N LYS A 38 -13.86 -14.79 -49.20
CA LYS A 38 -12.52 -14.36 -48.80
C LYS A 38 -12.63 -13.42 -47.60
N TYR A 39 -11.86 -13.68 -46.55
CA TYR A 39 -11.83 -12.84 -45.37
C TYR A 39 -10.52 -12.05 -45.34
N MET A 40 -10.61 -10.73 -45.45
CA MET A 40 -9.45 -9.84 -45.46
C MET A 40 -9.39 -9.06 -44.14
N PHE A 41 -8.26 -9.15 -43.43
CA PHE A 41 -8.00 -8.40 -42.19
C PHE A 41 -6.72 -7.60 -42.40
N ASP A 42 -6.81 -6.27 -42.34
CA ASP A 42 -5.67 -5.36 -42.56
C ASP A 42 -4.89 -5.67 -43.85
N GLY A 43 -5.62 -6.00 -44.92
CA GLY A 43 -5.04 -6.34 -46.23
C GLY A 43 -4.52 -7.77 -46.37
N VAL A 44 -4.58 -8.60 -45.31
CA VAL A 44 -4.13 -10.00 -45.30
C VAL A 44 -5.33 -10.94 -45.35
N GLU A 45 -5.32 -11.89 -46.29
CA GLU A 45 -6.34 -12.95 -46.37
C GLU A 45 -6.15 -13.92 -45.19
N LYS A 46 -7.21 -14.15 -44.40
CA LYS A 46 -7.24 -15.12 -43.30
C LYS A 46 -8.34 -16.15 -43.54
N VAL A 47 -8.17 -17.35 -42.98
CA VAL A 47 -9.11 -18.47 -43.13
C VAL A 47 -9.55 -18.95 -41.75
N PRO A 48 -10.86 -19.16 -41.50
CA PRO A 48 -11.33 -19.76 -40.26
C PRO A 48 -10.73 -21.15 -40.04
N ALA A 49 -10.19 -21.39 -38.85
CA ALA A 49 -9.72 -22.72 -38.47
C ALA A 49 -10.88 -23.70 -38.29
N ASP A 50 -11.99 -23.23 -37.70
CA ASP A 50 -13.21 -23.99 -37.47
C ASP A 50 -14.46 -23.18 -37.89
N GLY A 51 -15.45 -23.91 -38.41
CA GLY A 51 -16.67 -23.33 -38.98
C GLY A 51 -16.46 -22.74 -40.37
N LYS A 52 -17.52 -22.73 -41.18
CA LYS A 52 -17.53 -22.06 -42.49
C LYS A 52 -18.56 -20.95 -42.46
N GLY A 53 -18.22 -19.80 -43.02
CA GLY A 53 -19.23 -18.77 -43.25
C GLY A 53 -20.27 -19.26 -44.25
N PHE A 54 -21.50 -18.79 -44.08
CA PHE A 54 -22.62 -19.14 -44.93
C PHE A 54 -23.49 -17.92 -45.16
N VAL A 55 -24.27 -17.94 -46.23
CA VAL A 55 -25.26 -16.91 -46.53
C VAL A 55 -26.64 -17.45 -46.17
N TYR A 56 -27.36 -16.72 -45.34
CA TYR A 56 -28.74 -17.00 -44.98
C TYR A 56 -29.56 -15.72 -45.10
N GLU A 57 -30.68 -15.79 -45.83
CA GLU A 57 -31.56 -14.64 -46.10
C GLU A 57 -30.81 -13.37 -46.58
N GLY A 58 -29.80 -13.57 -47.45
CA GLY A 58 -28.97 -12.48 -47.99
C GLY A 58 -27.92 -11.93 -47.02
N SER A 59 -27.90 -12.38 -45.77
CA SER A 59 -26.89 -12.02 -44.76
C SER A 59 -25.75 -13.04 -44.73
N THR A 60 -24.51 -12.56 -44.64
CA THR A 60 -23.34 -13.43 -44.51
C THR A 60 -22.99 -13.62 -43.04
N TYR A 61 -23.07 -14.85 -42.57
CA TYR A 61 -22.71 -15.26 -41.22
C TYR A 61 -21.27 -15.76 -41.23
N VAL A 62 -20.47 -15.30 -40.28
CA VAL A 62 -19.04 -15.62 -40.17
C VAL A 62 -18.76 -16.11 -38.74
N PRO A 63 -17.89 -17.11 -38.52
CA PRO A 63 -17.58 -17.58 -37.19
C PRO A 63 -17.03 -16.46 -36.31
N LEU A 64 -17.72 -16.17 -35.20
CA LEU A 64 -17.36 -15.08 -34.27
C LEU A 64 -15.93 -15.21 -33.74
N ARG A 65 -15.54 -16.43 -33.33
CA ARG A 65 -14.21 -16.74 -32.82
C ARG A 65 -13.11 -16.40 -33.83
N PHE A 66 -13.33 -16.74 -35.10
CA PHE A 66 -12.40 -16.39 -36.17
C PHE A 66 -12.24 -14.88 -36.32
N VAL A 67 -13.35 -14.13 -36.39
CA VAL A 67 -13.30 -12.66 -36.53
C VAL A 67 -12.59 -12.03 -35.34
N SER A 68 -12.90 -12.49 -34.14
CA SER A 68 -12.30 -11.99 -32.90
C SER A 68 -10.79 -12.27 -32.82
N GLU A 69 -10.36 -13.51 -33.04
CA GLU A 69 -8.95 -13.90 -32.99
C GLU A 69 -8.15 -13.21 -34.10
N ALA A 70 -8.76 -13.01 -35.27
CA ALA A 70 -8.15 -12.25 -36.35
C ALA A 70 -7.87 -10.80 -35.96
N LEU A 71 -8.66 -10.23 -35.04
CA LEU A 71 -8.49 -8.90 -34.43
C LEU A 71 -7.68 -8.95 -33.11
N GLY A 72 -7.09 -10.09 -32.76
CA GLY A 72 -6.28 -10.26 -31.56
C GLY A 72 -7.09 -10.27 -30.25
N LYS A 73 -8.38 -10.58 -30.31
CA LYS A 73 -9.27 -10.70 -29.14
C LYS A 73 -9.65 -12.14 -28.88
N LYS A 74 -9.63 -12.54 -27.61
CA LYS A 74 -10.07 -13.87 -27.16
C LYS A 74 -11.59 -13.91 -27.07
N VAL A 75 -12.17 -15.07 -27.38
CA VAL A 75 -13.59 -15.35 -27.15
C VAL A 75 -13.75 -16.36 -26.02
N GLU A 76 -14.45 -15.94 -24.96
CA GLU A 76 -14.79 -16.79 -23.81
C GLU A 76 -16.31 -17.02 -23.76
N TRP A 77 -16.70 -18.24 -23.44
CA TRP A 77 -18.10 -18.62 -23.21
C TRP A 77 -18.33 -18.76 -21.71
N ASP A 78 -19.27 -17.97 -21.19
CA ASP A 78 -19.78 -18.07 -19.84
C ASP A 78 -21.10 -18.86 -19.89
N GLU A 79 -21.02 -20.14 -19.52
CA GLU A 79 -22.16 -21.07 -19.58
C GLU A 79 -23.26 -20.71 -18.57
N GLU A 80 -22.91 -20.16 -17.41
CA GLU A 80 -23.86 -19.84 -16.35
C GLU A 80 -24.78 -18.68 -16.75
N ASN A 81 -24.22 -17.68 -17.43
CA ASN A 81 -24.95 -16.48 -17.86
C ASN A 81 -25.31 -16.50 -19.35
N GLU A 82 -25.10 -17.61 -20.03
CA GLU A 82 -25.25 -17.75 -21.49
C GLU A 82 -24.61 -16.58 -22.28
N THR A 83 -23.44 -16.12 -21.82
CA THR A 83 -22.81 -14.89 -22.31
C THR A 83 -21.52 -15.18 -23.07
N ILE A 84 -21.35 -14.52 -24.23
CA ILE A 84 -20.11 -14.56 -24.99
C ILE A 84 -19.31 -13.28 -24.73
N TRP A 85 -18.11 -13.43 -24.16
CA TRP A 85 -17.16 -12.33 -23.96
C TRP A 85 -16.16 -12.26 -25.11
N ILE A 86 -15.94 -11.06 -25.64
CA ILE A 86 -14.91 -10.78 -26.64
C ILE A 86 -13.90 -9.81 -26.03
N GLY A 87 -12.66 -10.26 -25.85
CA GLY A 87 -11.62 -9.50 -25.16
C GLY A 87 -11.67 -9.70 -23.65
N SER A 88 -11.91 -8.63 -22.89
CA SER A 88 -11.89 -8.69 -21.42
C SER A 88 -13.20 -9.23 -20.87
N ASN A 89 -13.11 -10.18 -19.94
CA ASN A 89 -14.22 -10.69 -19.16
C ASN A 89 -14.11 -10.14 -17.72
N PRO A 90 -14.89 -9.11 -17.34
CA PRO A 90 -14.83 -8.52 -16.00
C PRO A 90 -15.27 -9.50 -14.90
N ASN A 91 -16.00 -10.56 -15.23
CA ASN A 91 -16.47 -11.57 -14.28
C ASN A 91 -15.46 -12.71 -14.07
N LYS A 92 -14.39 -12.79 -14.88
CA LYS A 92 -13.33 -13.78 -14.72
C LYS A 92 -12.74 -13.66 -13.32
N VAL A 93 -12.74 -14.76 -12.55
CA VAL A 93 -12.09 -14.80 -11.24
C VAL A 93 -10.58 -14.78 -11.44
N VAL A 94 -9.91 -13.76 -10.89
CA VAL A 94 -8.47 -13.55 -10.99
C VAL A 94 -7.74 -13.78 -9.67
N ALA A 95 -8.47 -13.84 -8.56
CA ALA A 95 -7.90 -14.31 -7.31
C ALA A 95 -8.93 -15.04 -6.45
N THR A 96 -8.46 -15.98 -5.64
CA THR A 96 -9.24 -16.67 -4.62
C THR A 96 -8.50 -16.58 -3.28
N TYR A 97 -9.27 -16.42 -2.21
CA TYR A 97 -8.75 -16.32 -0.85
C TYR A 97 -9.78 -16.91 0.11
N LYS A 98 -9.35 -17.23 1.33
CA LYS A 98 -10.25 -17.74 2.37
C LYS A 98 -11.33 -16.70 2.68
N GLY A 99 -12.55 -16.98 2.23
CA GLY A 99 -13.71 -16.11 2.42
C GLY A 99 -14.17 -15.36 1.17
N GLY A 100 -13.56 -15.58 -0.01
CA GLY A 100 -14.10 -15.02 -1.24
C GLY A 100 -13.20 -15.11 -2.47
N THR A 101 -13.64 -14.42 -3.52
CA THR A 101 -12.93 -14.31 -4.80
C THR A 101 -12.76 -12.84 -5.17
N VAL A 102 -11.87 -12.55 -6.12
CA VAL A 102 -11.74 -11.25 -6.78
C VAL A 102 -11.93 -11.48 -8.27
N THR A 103 -12.83 -10.73 -8.89
CA THR A 103 -13.01 -10.74 -10.35
C THR A 103 -12.08 -9.75 -11.04
N LYS A 104 -11.87 -9.91 -12.36
CA LYS A 104 -11.05 -9.02 -13.16
C LYS A 104 -11.54 -7.58 -13.10
N GLY A 105 -12.86 -7.37 -13.16
CA GLY A 105 -13.46 -6.04 -13.06
C GLY A 105 -13.19 -5.38 -11.70
N GLU A 106 -13.35 -6.15 -10.61
CA GLU A 106 -13.05 -5.64 -9.26
C GLU A 106 -11.58 -5.26 -9.09
N PHE A 107 -10.67 -6.10 -9.60
CA PHE A 107 -9.25 -5.81 -9.59
C PHE A 107 -8.93 -4.58 -10.45
N ASP A 108 -9.46 -4.48 -11.67
CA ASP A 108 -9.19 -3.38 -12.58
C ASP A 108 -9.65 -2.04 -12.03
N THR A 109 -10.85 -1.97 -11.44
CA THR A 109 -11.33 -0.78 -10.75
C THR A 109 -10.42 -0.41 -9.58
N PHE A 110 -10.07 -1.38 -8.72
CA PHE A 110 -9.19 -1.14 -7.59
C PHE A 110 -7.78 -0.69 -8.03
N PHE A 111 -7.26 -1.28 -9.10
CA PHE A 111 -5.97 -0.97 -9.69
C PHE A 111 -5.96 0.44 -10.28
N ALA A 112 -7.02 0.85 -10.99
CA ALA A 112 -7.18 2.21 -11.52
C ALA A 112 -7.22 3.26 -10.38
N LEU A 113 -7.89 2.96 -9.27
CA LEU A 113 -7.95 3.84 -8.10
C LEU A 113 -6.58 4.08 -7.45
N GLN A 114 -5.60 3.20 -7.65
CA GLN A 114 -4.22 3.44 -7.19
C GLN A 114 -3.60 4.69 -7.81
N ALA A 115 -4.01 5.08 -9.02
CA ALA A 115 -3.52 6.29 -9.69
C ALA A 115 -3.87 7.58 -8.92
N ILE A 116 -4.90 7.55 -8.07
CA ILE A 116 -5.32 8.69 -7.24
C ILE A 116 -4.44 8.82 -5.99
N PHE A 117 -4.02 7.69 -5.41
CA PHE A 117 -3.40 7.64 -4.07
C PHE A 117 -1.91 7.31 -4.08
N ASN A 118 -1.39 6.76 -5.16
CA ASN A 118 -0.02 6.29 -5.27
C ASN A 118 0.66 6.96 -6.46
N THR A 119 1.51 7.95 -6.16
CA THR A 119 2.26 8.71 -7.16
C THR A 119 3.18 7.85 -8.04
N ASN A 120 3.60 6.68 -7.54
CA ASN A 120 4.46 5.73 -8.27
C ASN A 120 3.66 4.73 -9.12
N HIS A 121 2.31 4.76 -9.08
CA HIS A 121 1.46 3.85 -9.83
C HIS A 121 1.78 3.85 -11.32
N ALA A 122 1.84 5.04 -11.94
CA ALA A 122 2.07 5.18 -13.37
C ALA A 122 3.38 4.54 -13.85
N ALA A 123 4.44 4.63 -13.04
CA ALA A 123 5.75 4.05 -13.35
C ALA A 123 5.80 2.52 -13.13
N SER A 124 4.92 1.98 -12.28
CA SER A 124 4.97 0.58 -11.84
C SER A 124 3.86 -0.28 -12.42
N LYS A 125 2.86 0.32 -13.10
CA LYS A 125 1.61 -0.34 -13.50
C LYS A 125 1.77 -1.58 -14.38
N ASP A 126 2.86 -1.65 -15.14
CA ASP A 126 3.15 -2.77 -16.06
C ASP A 126 4.01 -3.87 -15.40
N SER A 127 4.43 -3.72 -14.12
CA SER A 127 5.15 -4.76 -13.36
C SER A 127 4.17 -5.82 -12.83
N PRO A 128 4.40 -7.11 -13.12
CA PRO A 128 3.59 -8.21 -12.55
C PRO A 128 3.65 -8.25 -11.02
N GLU A 129 4.79 -7.94 -10.41
CA GLU A 129 4.98 -7.90 -8.96
C GLU A 129 4.13 -6.80 -8.33
N TYR A 130 4.09 -5.62 -8.95
CA TYR A 130 3.24 -4.52 -8.52
C TYR A 130 1.75 -4.86 -8.67
N GLN A 131 1.34 -5.44 -9.79
CA GLN A 131 -0.04 -5.88 -9.99
C GLN A 131 -0.47 -6.91 -8.93
N LYS A 132 0.41 -7.88 -8.63
CA LYS A 132 0.16 -8.89 -7.59
C LYS A 132 0.12 -8.28 -6.19
N SER A 133 0.94 -7.27 -5.90
CA SER A 133 0.90 -6.58 -4.59
C SER A 133 -0.39 -5.78 -4.43
N VAL A 134 -0.87 -5.12 -5.49
CA VAL A 134 -2.17 -4.41 -5.48
C VAL A 134 -3.34 -5.40 -5.34
N ALA A 135 -3.30 -6.55 -6.00
CA ALA A 135 -4.30 -7.61 -5.82
C ALA A 135 -4.31 -8.13 -4.38
N SER A 136 -3.12 -8.33 -3.79
CA SER A 136 -2.98 -8.74 -2.38
C SER A 136 -3.53 -7.68 -1.42
N GLN A 137 -3.35 -6.39 -1.73
CA GLN A 137 -3.91 -5.28 -0.94
C GLN A 137 -5.44 -5.24 -1.01
N LEU A 138 -6.05 -5.47 -2.17
CA LEU A 138 -7.50 -5.59 -2.29
C LEU A 138 -8.03 -6.75 -1.43
N ILE A 139 -7.38 -7.92 -1.50
CA ILE A 139 -7.74 -9.08 -0.69
C ILE A 139 -7.60 -8.77 0.80
N GLN A 140 -6.52 -8.08 1.20
CA GLN A 140 -6.32 -7.62 2.57
C GLN A 140 -7.52 -6.78 3.06
N TYR A 141 -7.94 -5.78 2.29
CA TYR A 141 -9.09 -4.94 2.68
C TYR A 141 -10.37 -5.76 2.81
N ARG A 142 -10.62 -6.73 1.91
CA ARG A 142 -11.79 -7.62 2.01
C ARG A 142 -11.76 -8.50 3.26
N ILE A 143 -10.60 -9.07 3.58
CA ILE A 143 -10.45 -9.92 4.78
C ILE A 143 -10.64 -9.08 6.04
N LEU A 144 -9.98 -7.93 6.15
CA LEU A 144 -10.11 -7.07 7.33
C LEU A 144 -11.52 -6.48 7.46
N TYR A 145 -12.17 -6.15 6.35
CA TYR A 145 -13.59 -5.80 6.33
C TYR A 145 -14.46 -6.92 6.91
N GLY A 146 -14.25 -8.17 6.49
CA GLY A 146 -14.97 -9.34 7.02
C GLY A 146 -14.71 -9.63 8.50
N LYS A 147 -13.56 -9.20 9.05
CA LYS A 147 -13.23 -9.30 10.48
C LYS A 147 -13.75 -8.12 11.32
N SER A 148 -14.06 -6.99 10.67
CA SER A 148 -14.43 -5.75 11.33
C SER A 148 -15.83 -5.78 11.94
N SER A 149 -16.06 -4.94 12.95
CA SER A 149 -17.38 -4.76 13.53
C SER A 149 -18.27 -3.86 12.66
N GLU A 150 -19.59 -3.94 12.83
CA GLU A 150 -20.53 -3.00 12.18
C GLU A 150 -20.22 -1.54 12.52
N ALA A 151 -19.71 -1.27 13.73
CA ALA A 151 -19.31 0.07 14.14
C ALA A 151 -18.10 0.57 13.33
N ASP A 152 -17.09 -0.28 13.10
CA ASP A 152 -15.93 0.05 12.27
C ASP A 152 -16.34 0.36 10.83
N GLN A 153 -17.22 -0.46 10.26
CA GLN A 153 -17.74 -0.31 8.89
C GLN A 153 -18.57 0.96 8.75
N LYS A 154 -19.43 1.26 9.73
CA LYS A 154 -20.24 2.49 9.74
C LYS A 154 -19.36 3.73 9.84
N ALA A 155 -18.40 3.74 10.77
CA ALA A 155 -17.45 4.84 10.92
C ALA A 155 -16.63 5.06 9.64
N ALA A 156 -16.20 3.99 8.98
CA ALA A 156 -15.49 4.06 7.70
C ALA A 156 -16.36 4.65 6.58
N LYS A 157 -17.66 4.29 6.53
CA LYS A 157 -18.62 4.86 5.57
C LYS A 157 -18.81 6.36 5.77
N ASP A 158 -19.01 6.80 7.01
CA ASP A 158 -19.19 8.21 7.34
C ASP A 158 -17.92 9.01 7.01
N ALA A 159 -16.74 8.47 7.36
CA ALA A 159 -15.45 9.08 7.05
C ALA A 159 -15.16 9.15 5.55
N ALA A 160 -15.47 8.10 4.78
CA ALA A 160 -15.32 8.10 3.33
C ALA A 160 -16.19 9.18 2.67
N SER A 161 -17.44 9.31 3.09
CA SER A 161 -18.34 10.35 2.59
C SER A 161 -17.85 11.76 2.95
N ALA A 162 -17.37 11.97 4.18
CA ALA A 162 -16.80 13.25 4.59
C ALA A 162 -15.52 13.60 3.80
N GLN A 163 -14.66 12.61 3.51
CA GLN A 163 -13.45 12.79 2.73
C GLN A 163 -13.75 13.19 1.27
N ILE A 164 -14.72 12.51 0.63
CA ILE A 164 -15.17 12.88 -0.72
C ILE A 164 -15.77 14.29 -0.74
N ALA A 165 -16.61 14.63 0.24
CA ALA A 165 -17.18 15.97 0.36
C ALA A 165 -16.08 17.04 0.50
N THR A 166 -15.06 16.77 1.32
CA THR A 166 -13.89 17.65 1.49
C THR A 166 -13.14 17.89 0.17
N TRP A 167 -12.89 16.83 -0.61
CA TRP A 167 -12.24 16.97 -1.91
C TRP A 167 -13.09 17.75 -2.92
N LYS A 168 -14.40 17.54 -2.94
CA LYS A 168 -15.31 18.33 -3.79
C LYS A 168 -15.28 19.80 -3.42
N THR A 169 -15.21 20.13 -2.13
CA THR A 169 -15.08 21.52 -1.65
C THR A 169 -13.73 22.13 -2.01
N GLN A 170 -12.63 21.39 -1.84
CA GLN A 170 -11.27 21.90 -2.05
C GLN A 170 -10.91 22.05 -3.53
N ASN A 171 -11.30 21.08 -4.37
CA ASN A 171 -10.88 21.01 -5.77
C ASN A 171 -11.97 21.51 -6.73
N GLY A 172 -13.20 21.70 -6.25
CA GLY A 172 -14.38 21.96 -7.06
C GLY A 172 -15.00 20.66 -7.59
N GLU A 173 -16.31 20.51 -7.44
CA GLU A 173 -17.02 19.27 -7.80
C GLU A 173 -16.88 18.90 -9.29
N ALA A 174 -16.92 19.89 -10.20
CA ALA A 174 -16.74 19.64 -11.63
C ALA A 174 -15.35 19.04 -11.94
N LYS A 175 -14.30 19.59 -11.33
CA LYS A 175 -12.93 19.11 -11.48
C LYS A 175 -12.75 17.72 -10.88
N PHE A 176 -13.33 17.48 -9.70
CA PHE A 176 -13.34 16.17 -9.06
C PHE A 176 -13.97 15.11 -9.96
N LEU A 177 -15.15 15.38 -10.52
CA LEU A 177 -15.84 14.45 -11.43
C LEU A 177 -15.07 14.25 -12.74
N GLU A 178 -14.39 15.28 -13.25
CA GLU A 178 -13.51 15.16 -14.41
C GLU A 178 -12.30 14.26 -14.13
N ASP A 179 -11.68 14.41 -12.96
CA ASP A 179 -10.54 13.57 -12.57
C ASP A 179 -10.95 12.09 -12.45
N LEU A 180 -12.10 11.79 -11.84
CA LEU A 180 -12.61 10.41 -11.80
C LEU A 180 -12.84 9.83 -13.20
N LYS A 181 -13.38 10.62 -14.13
CA LYS A 181 -13.54 10.20 -15.53
C LYS A 181 -12.19 9.93 -16.20
N ASN A 182 -11.17 10.75 -15.95
CA ASN A 182 -9.83 10.55 -16.48
C ASN A 182 -9.20 9.24 -15.97
N PHE A 183 -9.47 8.87 -14.72
CA PHE A 183 -9.08 7.58 -14.15
C PHE A 183 -10.02 6.42 -14.51
N LYS A 184 -11.11 6.69 -15.24
CA LYS A 184 -12.14 5.71 -15.65
C LYS A 184 -12.81 5.01 -14.47
N VAL A 185 -13.05 5.76 -13.40
CA VAL A 185 -13.72 5.29 -12.18
C VAL A 185 -14.91 6.20 -11.86
N THR A 186 -15.84 5.69 -11.07
CA THR A 186 -17.00 6.42 -10.57
C THR A 186 -16.81 6.86 -9.12
N GLU A 187 -17.62 7.83 -8.68
CA GLU A 187 -17.62 8.26 -7.28
C GLU A 187 -18.02 7.11 -6.34
N THR A 188 -18.95 6.25 -6.76
CA THR A 188 -19.38 5.06 -6.00
C THR A 188 -18.23 4.07 -5.82
N GLU A 189 -17.44 3.82 -6.87
CA GLU A 189 -16.27 2.92 -6.78
C GLU A 189 -15.17 3.50 -5.88
N LEU A 190 -14.93 4.82 -5.98
CA LEU A 190 -14.03 5.51 -5.07
C LEU A 190 -14.52 5.42 -3.62
N GLN A 191 -15.82 5.62 -3.38
CA GLN A 191 -16.41 5.48 -2.05
C GLN A 191 -16.24 4.05 -1.52
N TYR A 192 -16.52 3.04 -2.34
CA TYR A 192 -16.33 1.64 -1.96
C TYR A 192 -14.86 1.34 -1.58
N TYR A 193 -13.90 1.84 -2.37
CA TYR A 193 -12.48 1.74 -2.07
C TYR A 193 -12.12 2.38 -0.72
N LEU A 194 -12.58 3.61 -0.49
CA LEU A 194 -12.31 4.31 0.76
C LEU A 194 -12.92 3.58 1.96
N VAL A 195 -14.14 3.06 1.82
CA VAL A 195 -14.79 2.26 2.87
C VAL A 195 -13.96 1.02 3.19
N GLY A 196 -13.51 0.26 2.18
CA GLY A 196 -12.68 -0.93 2.40
C GLY A 196 -11.38 -0.59 3.14
N ARG A 197 -10.66 0.44 2.68
CA ARG A 197 -9.41 0.90 3.31
C ARG A 197 -9.62 1.39 4.75
N LEU A 198 -10.57 2.31 4.94
CA LEU A 198 -10.85 2.90 6.25
C LEU A 198 -11.41 1.88 7.24
N THR A 199 -12.18 0.88 6.77
CA THR A 199 -12.64 -0.21 7.64
C THR A 199 -11.47 -1.06 8.10
N ALA A 200 -10.53 -1.38 7.21
CA ALA A 200 -9.32 -2.11 7.59
C ALA A 200 -8.50 -1.34 8.64
N GLU A 201 -8.33 -0.02 8.46
CA GLU A 201 -7.66 0.86 9.43
C GLU A 201 -8.40 0.89 10.77
N ASN A 202 -9.73 1.06 10.75
CA ASN A 202 -10.56 1.08 11.95
C ASN A 202 -10.51 -0.25 12.71
N TYR A 203 -10.56 -1.39 12.01
CA TYR A 203 -10.45 -2.70 12.63
C TYR A 203 -9.10 -2.90 13.33
N ILE A 204 -7.99 -2.55 12.67
CA ILE A 204 -6.66 -2.65 13.30
C ILE A 204 -6.62 -1.78 14.56
N LYS A 205 -7.06 -0.52 14.45
CA LYS A 205 -7.13 0.40 15.58
C LYS A 205 -8.00 -0.10 16.73
N SER A 206 -9.19 -0.62 16.45
CA SER A 206 -10.13 -1.13 17.47
C SER A 206 -9.69 -2.46 18.07
N SER A 207 -8.86 -3.23 17.35
CA SER A 207 -8.25 -4.46 17.86
C SER A 207 -7.14 -4.23 18.88
N ILE A 208 -6.62 -3.00 19.00
CA ILE A 208 -5.57 -2.65 19.96
C ILE A 208 -6.19 -2.28 21.30
N SER A 209 -6.00 -3.18 22.27
CA SER A 209 -6.42 -2.98 23.66
C SER A 209 -5.46 -2.08 24.45
N ASP A 210 -5.98 -1.44 25.49
CA ASP A 210 -5.18 -0.71 26.48
C ASP A 210 -4.13 -1.61 27.15
N ALA A 211 -4.41 -2.91 27.30
CA ALA A 211 -3.46 -3.89 27.81
C ALA A 211 -2.26 -4.06 26.88
N GLN A 212 -2.46 -4.12 25.56
CA GLN A 212 -1.37 -4.17 24.59
C GLN A 212 -0.56 -2.88 24.56
N LEU A 213 -1.21 -1.73 24.67
CA LEU A 213 -0.52 -0.44 24.80
C LEU A 213 0.35 -0.40 26.05
N LYS A 214 -0.18 -0.84 27.19
CA LYS A 214 0.55 -0.87 28.45
C LYS A 214 1.71 -1.86 28.41
N ALA A 215 1.51 -3.04 27.81
CA ALA A 215 2.57 -4.02 27.60
C ALA A 215 3.68 -3.43 26.72
N LYS A 216 3.34 -2.73 25.63
CA LYS A 216 4.32 -2.06 24.77
C LYS A 216 5.12 -0.99 25.51
N TYR A 217 4.46 -0.18 26.34
CA TYR A 217 5.12 0.79 27.21
C TYR A 217 6.10 0.11 28.18
N ASP A 218 5.66 -0.94 28.85
CA ASP A 218 6.49 -1.67 29.83
C ASP A 218 7.66 -2.40 29.16
N ASP A 219 7.46 -2.97 27.97
CA ASP A 219 8.52 -3.64 27.23
C ASP A 219 9.57 -2.67 26.71
N ASN A 220 9.17 -1.48 26.27
CA ASN A 220 10.12 -0.42 25.93
C ASN A 220 10.96 -0.01 27.16
N LEU A 221 10.34 0.11 28.35
CA LEU A 221 11.06 0.38 29.60
C LEU A 221 11.99 -0.76 30.06
N LYS A 222 11.65 -2.02 29.76
CA LYS A 222 12.53 -3.16 30.04
C LYS A 222 13.75 -3.16 29.13
N GLN A 223 13.59 -2.78 27.87
CA GLN A 223 14.69 -2.70 26.90
C GLN A 223 15.60 -1.50 27.20
N ASP A 224 14.99 -0.37 27.55
CA ASP A 224 15.68 0.85 27.95
C ASP A 224 14.88 1.54 29.05
N LYS A 225 15.41 1.50 30.27
CA LYS A 225 14.77 2.12 31.45
C LYS A 225 14.51 3.62 31.28
N ASP A 226 15.21 4.25 30.33
CA ASP A 226 15.14 5.68 30.03
C ASP A 226 14.40 5.96 28.70
N ALA A 227 13.71 4.97 28.12
CA ALA A 227 13.02 5.09 26.83
C ALA A 227 12.02 6.25 26.76
N TYR A 228 11.43 6.62 27.90
CA TYR A 228 10.45 7.70 28.03
C TYR A 228 10.98 8.88 28.84
N THR A 229 12.28 8.87 29.18
CA THR A 229 12.91 10.00 29.85
C THR A 229 13.08 11.13 28.83
N ILE A 230 12.59 12.31 29.21
CA ILE A 230 12.89 13.56 28.52
C ILE A 230 13.76 14.44 29.40
N ALA A 231 14.62 15.23 28.77
CA ALA A 231 15.42 16.22 29.45
C ALA A 231 15.50 17.51 28.64
N SER A 232 15.43 18.64 29.35
CA SER A 232 15.92 19.90 28.81
C SER A 232 17.37 20.06 29.23
N VAL A 233 18.27 20.20 28.26
CA VAL A 233 19.71 20.37 28.50
C VAL A 233 20.23 21.56 27.71
N ARG A 234 21.19 22.28 28.30
CA ARG A 234 22.08 23.15 27.53
C ARG A 234 23.42 22.48 27.37
N HIS A 235 23.96 22.52 26.16
CA HIS A 235 25.27 21.95 25.88
C HIS A 235 26.12 22.84 24.97
N ILE A 236 27.44 22.68 25.08
CA ILE A 236 28.42 23.25 24.17
C ILE A 236 29.28 22.10 23.66
N LEU A 237 29.19 21.81 22.37
CA LEU A 237 30.03 20.83 21.69
C LEU A 237 31.33 21.50 21.23
N ILE A 238 32.46 20.99 21.71
CA ILE A 238 33.77 21.24 21.12
C ILE A 238 34.09 20.09 20.17
N GLY A 239 33.88 20.32 18.88
CA GLY A 239 33.91 19.30 17.84
C GLY A 239 35.33 18.91 17.41
N LEU A 240 35.50 17.62 17.09
CA LEU A 240 36.73 17.08 16.50
C LEU A 240 36.81 17.30 14.99
N THR A 241 35.66 17.40 14.32
CA THR A 241 35.55 17.58 12.87
C THR A 241 34.85 18.87 12.50
N SER A 242 35.16 19.38 11.32
CA SER A 242 34.44 20.49 10.69
C SER A 242 33.18 19.98 9.97
N GLY A 243 32.32 20.89 9.52
CA GLY A 243 31.08 20.53 8.80
C GLY A 243 31.31 19.80 7.46
N ASP A 244 32.52 19.85 6.92
CA ASP A 244 32.95 19.10 5.72
C ASP A 244 33.61 17.74 6.05
N GLY A 245 33.63 17.34 7.34
CA GLY A 245 34.22 16.09 7.81
C GLY A 245 35.74 16.12 7.97
N SER A 246 36.41 17.23 7.67
CA SER A 246 37.85 17.38 7.92
C SER A 246 38.15 17.45 9.42
N VAL A 247 39.34 17.00 9.82
CA VAL A 247 39.79 17.11 11.22
C VAL A 247 39.92 18.59 11.58
N LYS A 248 39.17 19.01 12.59
CA LYS A 248 39.17 20.38 13.13
C LYS A 248 40.10 20.52 14.32
N ARG A 249 40.13 19.51 15.20
CA ARG A 249 40.92 19.49 16.45
C ARG A 249 41.33 18.07 16.81
N THR A 250 42.43 17.94 17.54
CA THR A 250 42.77 16.70 18.26
C THR A 250 41.86 16.54 19.48
N LYS A 251 41.85 15.32 20.07
CA LYS A 251 41.10 15.08 21.31
C LYS A 251 41.64 15.90 22.48
N GLU A 252 42.96 16.06 22.56
CA GLU A 252 43.63 16.82 23.61
C GLU A 252 43.28 18.32 23.52
N GLU A 253 43.26 18.87 22.31
CA GLU A 253 42.87 20.26 22.05
C GLU A 253 41.39 20.50 22.40
N ALA A 254 40.51 19.60 21.96
CA ALA A 254 39.08 19.70 22.23
C ALA A 254 38.78 19.57 23.74
N LEU A 255 39.44 18.66 24.44
CA LEU A 255 39.30 18.51 25.89
C LEU A 255 39.77 19.75 26.65
N LYS A 256 40.90 20.34 26.24
CA LYS A 256 41.41 21.56 26.87
C LYS A 256 40.43 22.72 26.73
N LEU A 257 39.86 22.91 25.54
CA LEU A 257 38.84 23.93 25.29
C LEU A 257 37.54 23.65 26.07
N ALA A 258 37.10 22.39 26.13
CA ALA A 258 35.91 22.03 26.89
C ALA A 258 36.09 22.30 28.39
N LYS A 259 37.27 22.05 28.96
CA LYS A 259 37.60 22.40 30.35
C LYS A 259 37.61 23.90 30.61
N ASP A 260 38.10 24.70 29.67
CA ASP A 260 38.04 26.17 29.76
C ASP A 260 36.58 26.67 29.76
N VAL A 261 35.75 26.12 28.87
CA VAL A 261 34.31 26.42 28.82
C VAL A 261 33.61 26.03 30.12
N GLU A 262 33.90 24.84 30.65
CA GLU A 262 33.37 24.36 31.92
C GLU A 262 33.70 25.30 33.08
N GLU A 263 34.97 25.72 33.20
CA GLU A 263 35.43 26.64 34.25
C GLU A 263 34.71 27.99 34.17
N LYS A 264 34.62 28.57 32.96
CA LYS A 264 33.89 29.81 32.71
C LYS A 264 32.42 29.74 33.14
N LEU A 265 31.76 28.63 32.80
CA LEU A 265 30.37 28.40 33.18
C LEU A 265 30.21 28.20 34.70
N LYS A 266 31.15 27.51 35.36
CA LYS A 266 31.18 27.36 36.82
C LYS A 266 31.43 28.70 37.53
N ASN A 267 32.14 29.63 36.88
CA ASN A 267 32.36 30.99 37.35
C ASN A 267 31.21 31.96 37.07
N GLY A 268 30.11 31.47 36.47
CA GLY A 268 28.88 32.25 36.27
C GLY A 268 28.78 32.98 34.94
N GLU A 269 29.62 32.66 33.95
CA GLU A 269 29.44 33.17 32.60
C GLU A 269 28.12 32.70 31.97
N ASP A 270 27.56 33.52 31.07
CA ASP A 270 26.30 33.23 30.40
C ASP A 270 26.43 32.05 29.43
N PHE A 271 25.68 30.98 29.70
CA PHE A 271 25.75 29.75 28.92
C PHE A 271 25.35 29.97 27.46
N ALA A 272 24.27 30.73 27.21
CA ALA A 272 23.76 30.92 25.87
C ALA A 272 24.74 31.74 25.00
N LYS A 273 25.40 32.73 25.60
CA LYS A 273 26.46 33.51 24.96
C LYS A 273 27.65 32.63 24.59
N LEU A 274 28.18 31.85 25.55
CA LEU A 274 29.29 30.94 25.28
C LEU A 274 28.93 29.88 24.24
N ALA A 275 27.72 29.33 24.29
CA ALA A 275 27.25 28.40 23.28
C ALA A 275 27.22 29.04 21.90
N LYS A 276 26.68 30.25 21.76
CA LYS A 276 26.63 30.96 20.48
C LYS A 276 28.02 31.25 19.90
N GLU A 277 29.01 31.51 20.76
CA GLU A 277 30.38 31.79 20.35
C GLU A 277 31.15 30.51 20.01
N LEU A 278 31.03 29.47 20.85
CA LEU A 278 32.00 28.38 20.91
C LEU A 278 31.45 27.02 20.47
N THR A 279 30.14 26.80 20.48
CA THR A 279 29.59 25.50 20.11
C THR A 279 29.81 25.23 18.62
N ASP A 280 30.23 23.99 18.35
CA ASP A 280 30.34 23.40 17.03
C ASP A 280 29.09 22.59 16.66
N ASP A 281 28.09 22.52 17.54
CA ASP A 281 26.78 21.96 17.21
C ASP A 281 25.92 22.99 16.45
N PRO A 282 25.67 22.81 15.13
CA PRO A 282 24.84 23.74 14.39
C PRO A 282 23.37 23.70 14.84
N GLY A 283 22.90 22.59 15.42
CA GLY A 283 21.49 22.39 15.78
C GLY A 283 21.04 23.19 17.00
N SER A 284 21.96 23.55 17.90
CA SER A 284 21.66 24.29 19.13
C SER A 284 22.33 25.67 19.23
N LYS A 285 23.20 26.02 18.26
CA LYS A 285 23.98 27.27 18.31
C LYS A 285 23.12 28.51 18.48
N GLU A 286 22.05 28.63 17.71
CA GLU A 286 21.16 29.80 17.76
C GLU A 286 20.17 29.76 18.94
N THR A 287 20.03 28.62 19.62
CA THR A 287 19.19 28.47 20.83
C THR A 287 20.01 28.53 22.13
N GLY A 288 21.29 28.91 22.04
CA GLY A 288 22.19 28.99 23.19
C GLY A 288 22.50 27.61 23.78
N GLY A 289 22.67 26.61 22.93
CA GLY A 289 22.98 25.23 23.32
C GLY A 289 21.77 24.40 23.77
N LEU A 290 20.55 24.94 23.69
CA LEU A 290 19.37 24.32 24.29
C LEU A 290 18.77 23.22 23.40
N TYR A 291 18.66 22.02 23.97
CA TYR A 291 17.68 21.02 23.59
C TYR A 291 16.58 20.99 24.64
N ALA A 292 15.37 21.39 24.27
CA ALA A 292 14.22 21.49 25.17
C ALA A 292 13.34 20.24 25.06
N ASP A 293 12.98 19.66 26.20
CA ASP A 293 12.06 18.52 26.37
C ASP A 293 12.31 17.35 25.40
N ALA A 294 13.60 17.08 25.14
CA ALA A 294 14.04 16.13 24.15
C ALA A 294 14.10 14.70 24.72
N GLU A 295 13.79 13.71 23.88
CA GLU A 295 13.83 12.29 24.24
C GLU A 295 15.27 11.77 24.30
N VAL A 296 15.70 11.42 25.52
CA VAL A 296 17.11 11.06 25.77
C VAL A 296 17.50 9.73 25.13
N GLY A 297 16.52 8.87 24.83
CA GLY A 297 16.73 7.57 24.19
C GLY A 297 17.33 7.66 22.78
N SER A 298 17.19 8.81 22.11
CA SER A 298 17.75 9.06 20.77
C SER A 298 19.19 9.58 20.80
N TRP A 299 19.72 9.93 21.97
CA TRP A 299 21.05 10.50 22.10
C TRP A 299 22.15 9.44 22.14
N VAL A 300 23.38 9.84 21.76
CA VAL A 300 24.55 8.98 21.88
C VAL A 300 24.77 8.56 23.34
N PRO A 301 25.24 7.33 23.61
CA PRO A 301 25.23 6.74 24.95
C PRO A 301 25.87 7.59 26.04
N GLU A 302 26.98 8.26 25.75
CA GLU A 302 27.72 9.07 26.71
C GLU A 302 26.97 10.36 27.06
N PHE A 303 26.39 11.03 26.06
CA PHE A 303 25.56 12.22 26.26
C PHE A 303 24.27 11.87 27.01
N LYS A 304 23.61 10.78 26.61
CA LYS A 304 22.43 10.24 27.30
C LYS A 304 22.74 9.98 28.78
N LYS A 305 23.84 9.28 29.07
CA LYS A 305 24.28 8.99 30.45
C LYS A 305 24.45 10.28 31.25
N ALA A 306 25.13 11.27 30.69
CA ALA A 306 25.32 12.56 31.35
C ALA A 306 23.99 13.24 31.68
N ALA A 307 23.05 13.30 30.73
CA ALA A 307 21.73 13.88 30.97
C ALA A 307 20.90 13.15 32.05
N ILE A 308 21.13 11.85 32.23
CA ILE A 308 20.42 11.01 33.22
C ILE A 308 21.10 11.04 34.60
N GLU A 309 22.42 11.16 34.67
CA GLU A 309 23.15 11.02 35.94
C GLU A 309 23.58 12.37 36.54
N GLN A 310 23.81 13.39 35.72
CA GLN A 310 24.25 14.70 36.22
C GLN A 310 23.18 15.37 37.10
N PRO A 311 23.58 16.09 38.16
CA PRO A 311 22.66 16.89 38.96
C PRO A 311 22.00 18.00 38.13
N ILE A 312 20.70 18.18 38.31
CA ILE A 312 19.95 19.27 37.66
C ILE A 312 20.50 20.62 38.14
N GLY A 313 20.73 21.53 37.19
CA GLY A 313 21.24 22.88 37.41
C GLY A 313 22.76 22.99 37.47
N ALA A 314 23.50 21.87 37.59
CA ALA A 314 24.95 21.87 37.64
C ALA A 314 25.57 21.74 36.23
N VAL A 315 26.73 22.38 36.05
CA VAL A 315 27.60 22.17 34.89
C VAL A 315 28.51 20.98 35.21
N GLY A 316 28.38 19.90 34.45
CA GLY A 316 29.18 18.70 34.64
C GLY A 316 30.53 18.73 33.92
N ASP A 317 31.37 17.73 34.21
CA ASP A 317 32.64 17.54 33.52
C ASP A 317 32.42 17.27 32.00
N PRO A 318 33.39 17.63 31.12
CA PRO A 318 33.30 17.39 29.69
C PRO A 318 33.05 15.92 29.35
N VAL A 319 32.03 15.67 28.55
CA VAL A 319 31.59 14.33 28.13
C VAL A 319 32.15 14.03 26.74
N GLU A 320 33.04 13.04 26.64
CA GLU A 320 33.56 12.58 25.36
C GLU A 320 32.49 11.79 24.60
N THR A 321 32.34 12.09 23.31
CA THR A 321 31.51 11.35 22.35
C THR A 321 32.26 11.22 21.03
N GLN A 322 31.70 10.48 20.07
CA GLN A 322 32.23 10.46 18.70
C GLN A 322 32.31 11.83 18.01
N PHE A 323 31.55 12.84 18.48
CA PHE A 323 31.57 14.19 17.91
C PHE A 323 32.64 15.09 18.52
N GLY A 324 33.18 14.72 19.68
CA GLY A 324 34.06 15.54 20.50
C GLY A 324 33.58 15.64 21.94
N TYR A 325 33.87 16.75 22.61
CA TYR A 325 33.57 16.95 24.03
C TYR A 325 32.37 17.87 24.22
N HIS A 326 31.41 17.43 25.02
CA HIS A 326 30.22 18.20 25.36
C HIS A 326 30.33 18.71 26.80
N VAL A 327 30.21 20.01 26.99
CA VAL A 327 29.98 20.59 28.33
C VAL A 327 28.47 20.74 28.51
N ILE A 328 27.90 20.03 29.47
CA ILE A 328 26.44 19.85 29.59
C ILE A 328 25.96 20.42 30.93
N LYS A 329 24.80 21.08 30.89
CA LYS A 329 23.98 21.44 32.04
C LYS A 329 22.58 20.89 31.84
N VAL A 330 22.12 20.05 32.77
CA VAL A 330 20.75 19.54 32.78
C VAL A 330 19.84 20.60 33.42
N GLU A 331 18.88 21.15 32.68
CA GLU A 331 17.93 22.14 33.19
C GLU A 331 16.70 21.48 33.80
N SER A 332 16.20 20.41 33.18
CA SER A 332 15.09 19.63 33.71
C SER A 332 15.18 18.19 33.21
N ARG A 333 14.56 17.26 33.96
CA ARG A 333 14.40 15.87 33.56
C ARG A 333 13.08 15.34 34.09
N SER A 334 12.33 14.63 33.27
CA SER A 334 11.10 13.95 33.66
C SER A 334 10.89 12.67 32.84
N VAL A 335 9.93 11.85 33.23
CA VAL A 335 9.56 10.65 32.49
C VAL A 335 8.14 10.84 31.97
N LYS A 336 7.95 10.70 30.66
CA LYS A 336 6.62 10.74 30.04
C LYS A 336 5.77 9.62 30.62
N SER A 337 4.57 9.94 31.09
CA SER A 337 3.63 8.94 31.60
C SER A 337 3.05 8.11 30.47
N PHE A 338 2.55 6.91 30.79
CA PHE A 338 1.81 6.06 29.84
C PHE A 338 0.72 6.84 29.10
N ASP A 339 -0.09 7.62 29.83
CA ASP A 339 -1.18 8.40 29.23
C ASP A 339 -0.67 9.42 28.22
N SER A 340 0.47 10.07 28.50
CA SER A 340 1.05 11.07 27.59
C SER A 340 1.60 10.49 26.29
N VAL A 341 1.93 9.19 26.27
CA VAL A 341 2.47 8.51 25.07
C VAL A 341 1.50 7.53 24.45
N LYS A 342 0.28 7.39 25.00
CA LYS A 342 -0.69 6.38 24.61
C LYS A 342 -1.02 6.42 23.11
N ASP A 343 -1.18 7.61 22.56
CA ASP A 343 -1.51 7.79 21.13
C ASP A 343 -0.33 7.48 20.20
N SER A 344 0.89 7.86 20.60
CA SER A 344 2.11 7.49 19.88
C SER A 344 2.32 5.97 19.88
N LEU A 345 2.11 5.32 21.03
CA LEU A 345 2.18 3.87 21.15
C LEU A 345 1.14 3.18 20.28
N ARG A 346 -0.08 3.74 20.20
CA ARG A 346 -1.13 3.20 19.35
C ARG A 346 -0.75 3.28 17.88
N GLY A 347 -0.28 4.42 17.39
CA GLY A 347 0.19 4.54 16.01
C GLY A 347 1.31 3.54 15.69
N SER A 348 2.25 3.34 16.63
CA SER A 348 3.30 2.32 16.49
C SER A 348 2.73 0.90 16.43
N LEU A 349 1.77 0.55 17.28
CA LEU A 349 1.13 -0.77 17.28
C LEU A 349 0.22 -0.99 16.06
N GLU A 350 -0.50 0.02 15.59
CA GLU A 350 -1.31 -0.03 14.37
C GLU A 350 -0.41 -0.39 13.18
N GLN A 351 0.71 0.32 13.03
CA GLN A 351 1.68 0.03 11.97
C GLN A 351 2.27 -1.38 12.10
N ALA A 352 2.63 -1.80 13.32
CA ALA A 352 3.21 -3.12 13.57
C ALA A 352 2.22 -4.26 13.28
N GLN A 353 0.96 -4.13 13.74
CA GLN A 353 -0.09 -5.10 13.48
C GLN A 353 -0.44 -5.18 11.99
N TYR A 354 -0.48 -4.04 11.29
CA TYR A 354 -0.68 -4.01 9.85
C TYR A 354 0.42 -4.79 9.12
N GLN A 355 1.69 -4.54 9.44
CA GLN A 355 2.82 -5.27 8.86
C GLN A 355 2.79 -6.75 9.21
N GLN A 356 2.51 -7.10 10.46
CA GLN A 356 2.38 -8.48 10.90
C GLN A 356 1.29 -9.21 10.11
N PHE A 357 0.13 -8.58 9.91
CA PHE A 357 -0.94 -9.17 9.12
C PHE A 357 -0.51 -9.41 7.68
N VAL A 358 0.09 -8.41 7.01
CA VAL A 358 0.53 -8.50 5.62
C VAL A 358 1.62 -9.54 5.41
N GLU A 359 2.62 -9.59 6.30
CA GLU A 359 3.78 -10.45 6.13
C GLU A 359 3.55 -11.88 6.62
N LYS A 360 2.76 -12.07 7.68
CA LYS A 360 2.66 -13.36 8.38
C LYS A 360 1.33 -14.05 8.20
N GLU A 361 0.22 -13.31 8.10
CA GLU A 361 -1.12 -13.90 8.01
C GLU A 361 -1.63 -13.97 6.57
N LEU A 362 -1.63 -12.83 5.87
CA LEU A 362 -2.21 -12.67 4.54
C LEU A 362 -1.73 -13.72 3.51
N PRO A 363 -0.45 -14.09 3.44
CA PRO A 363 0.02 -15.09 2.47
C PRO A 363 -0.63 -16.46 2.67
N GLY A 364 -0.98 -16.82 3.91
CA GLY A 364 -1.68 -18.08 4.22
C GLY A 364 -3.21 -18.01 4.05
N LEU A 365 -3.74 -16.82 3.75
CA LEU A 365 -5.15 -16.58 3.47
C LEU A 365 -5.43 -16.46 1.95
N ILE A 366 -4.42 -16.08 1.16
CA ILE A 366 -4.50 -16.05 -0.30
C ILE A 366 -4.29 -17.47 -0.83
N GLU A 367 -5.24 -17.96 -1.63
CA GLU A 367 -5.16 -19.30 -2.24
C GLU A 367 -4.56 -19.24 -3.64
N LYS A 368 -4.97 -18.27 -4.45
CA LYS A 368 -4.46 -18.06 -5.81
C LYS A 368 -4.57 -16.59 -6.22
N ILE A 369 -3.57 -16.09 -6.93
CA ILE A 369 -3.66 -14.85 -7.73
C ILE A 369 -3.15 -15.19 -9.14
N ASP A 370 -4.00 -14.94 -10.13
CA ASP A 370 -3.77 -15.19 -11.55
C ASP A 370 -4.31 -14.02 -12.37
N LEU A 371 -3.42 -13.06 -12.62
CA LEU A 371 -3.73 -11.85 -13.36
C LEU A 371 -3.40 -11.97 -14.86
N SER A 372 -3.14 -13.19 -15.34
CA SER A 372 -2.85 -13.42 -16.75
C SER A 372 -4.09 -13.20 -17.63
N GLU A 373 -3.88 -12.62 -18.81
CA GLU A 373 -4.95 -12.34 -19.80
C GLU A 373 -5.56 -13.63 -20.37
#